data_AF-A0A849ZA26-F1
#
_entry.id   AF-A0A849ZA26-F1
#
_cell.length_a   1.000
_cell.length_b   1.000
_cell.length_c   1.000
_cell.angle_alpha   90.00
_cell.angle_beta   90.00
_cell.angle_gamma   90.00
#
_symmetry.space_group_name_H-M   'P 1'
#
loop_
_entity.id
_entity.type
_entity.pdbx_description
1 polymer ?
#
loop_
_entity_poly.entity_id
_entity_poly.type
_entity_poly.pdbx_seq_one_letter_code
_entity_poly.pdbx_strand_id
1 'polypeptide(L)' 'MLIGVPKEIKTREYRVGMTPAGVRALVSNGHKVIVEKG' A
#
# COMPACT_ATOMS: atom_id res chain seq x y z
N MET A 1 7.85 -11.25 3.12
CA MET A 1 7.36 -10.42 4.26
C MET A 1 5.92 -10.00 4.01
N LEU A 2 5.18 -9.64 5.07
CA LEU A 2 3.85 -9.05 4.98
C LEU A 2 3.95 -7.53 5.10
N ILE A 3 3.40 -6.78 4.15
CA ILE A 3 3.49 -5.32 4.06
C ILE A 3 2.06 -4.75 4.00
N GLY A 4 1.76 -3.79 4.87
CA GLY A 4 0.46 -3.14 4.93
C GLY A 4 0.49 -1.72 4.38
N VAL A 5 -0.54 -1.34 3.62
CA VAL A 5 -0.77 0.03 3.14
C VAL A 5 -2.12 0.51 3.68
N PRO A 6 -2.14 1.19 4.86
CA PRO A 6 -3.37 1.71 5.45
C PRO A 6 -3.86 2.97 4.70
N LYS A 7 -5.14 3.32 4.93
CA LYS A 7 -5.69 4.59 4.49
C LYS A 7 -5.17 5.72 5.40
N GLU A 8 -4.76 6.82 4.80
CA GLU A 8 -4.45 8.04 5.56
C GLU A 8 -5.71 8.61 6.21
N ILE A 9 -5.65 8.84 7.51
CA ILE A 9 -6.78 9.37 8.30
C ILE A 9 -6.70 10.87 8.55
N LYS A 10 -5.58 11.51 8.17
CA LYS A 10 -5.37 12.95 8.39
C LYS A 10 -6.30 13.75 7.49
N THR A 11 -6.94 14.78 8.04
CA THR A 11 -7.85 15.65 7.30
C THR A 11 -7.16 16.27 6.08
N ARG A 12 -7.81 16.14 4.91
CA ARG A 12 -7.30 16.60 3.60
C ARG A 12 -5.97 15.94 3.18
N GLU A 13 -5.69 14.74 3.68
CA GLU A 13 -4.60 13.89 3.19
C GLU A 13 -5.14 12.92 2.13
N TYR A 14 -4.60 13.02 0.92
CA TYR A 14 -5.01 12.19 -0.23
C TYR A 14 -3.88 11.33 -0.76
N ARG A 15 -2.69 11.41 -0.15
CA ARG A 15 -1.57 10.55 -0.49
C ARG A 15 -1.86 9.13 -0.03
N VAL A 16 -1.12 8.20 -0.61
CA VAL A 16 -1.10 6.79 -0.23
C VAL A 16 0.35 6.36 -0.11
N GLY A 17 0.67 5.52 0.87
CA GLY A 17 2.04 5.09 1.13
C GLY A 17 2.69 4.31 -0.02
N MET A 18 1.89 3.78 -0.97
CA MET A 18 2.39 3.01 -2.10
C MET A 18 1.47 3.10 -3.31
N THR A 19 2.06 3.23 -4.50
CA THR A 19 1.33 3.16 -5.77
C THR A 19 1.11 1.71 -6.21
N PRO A 20 0.15 1.43 -7.10
CA PRO A 20 -0.05 0.08 -7.65
C PRO A 20 1.20 -0.51 -8.31
N ALA A 21 2.07 0.32 -8.90
CA ALA A 21 3.33 -0.13 -9.49
C ALA A 21 4.30 -0.66 -8.41
N GLY A 22 4.40 0.03 -7.27
CA GLY A 22 5.20 -0.43 -6.13
C GLY A 22 4.67 -1.74 -5.54
N VAL A 23 3.35 -1.88 -5.44
CA VAL A 23 2.70 -3.13 -5.00
C VAL A 23 3.08 -4.28 -5.92
N ARG A 24 3.00 -4.10 -7.25
CA ARG A 24 3.36 -5.13 -8.23
C ARG A 24 4.83 -5.55 -8.10
N ALA A 25 5.75 -4.62 -7.92
CA ALA A 25 7.17 -4.93 -7.74
C ALA A 25 7.40 -5.77 -6.47
N LEU A 26 6.78 -5.41 -5.35
CA LEU A 26 6.91 -6.16 -4.10
C LEU A 26 6.28 -7.55 -4.19
N VAL A 27 5.10 -7.67 -4.83
CA VAL A 27 4.47 -8.98 -5.05
C VAL A 27 5.35 -9.86 -5.95
N SER A 28 5.92 -9.29 -7.02
CA SER A 28 6.86 -10.01 -7.89
C SER A 28 8.12 -10.50 -7.17
N ASN A 29 8.56 -9.76 -6.15
CA ASN A 29 9.68 -10.15 -5.28
C ASN A 29 9.27 -11.13 -4.16
N GLY A 30 8.04 -11.68 -4.20
CA GLY A 30 7.56 -12.69 -3.24
C GLY A 30 7.02 -12.11 -1.92
N HIS A 31 6.82 -10.79 -1.82
CA HIS A 31 6.18 -10.19 -0.65
C HIS A 31 4.65 -10.27 -0.76
N LYS A 32 3.98 -10.41 0.39
CA LYS A 32 2.53 -10.28 0.47
C LYS A 32 2.20 -8.84 0.85
N VAL A 33 1.36 -8.19 0.05
CA VAL A 33 0.92 -6.81 0.30
C VAL A 33 -0.57 -6.80 0.58
N ILE A 34 -0.97 -6.15 1.67
CA ILE A 34 -2.37 -5.89 2.02
C ILE A 34 -2.62 -4.39 1.96
N VAL A 35 -3.75 -3.99 1.41
CA VAL A 35 -4.15 -2.58 1.26
C VAL A 35 -5.50 -2.42 1.94
N GLU A 36 -5.62 -1.43 2.81
CA GLU A 36 -6.90 -1.09 3.43
C GLU A 36 -7.85 -0.55 2.36
N LYS A 37 -9.10 -1.04 2.36
CA LYS A 37 -10.13 -0.49 1.50
C LYS A 37 -10.49 0.90 2.00
N GLY A 38 -10.06 1.92 1.26
CA GLY A 38 -10.36 3.32 1.53
C GLY A 38 -11.77 3.73 1.19
#